data_AF-A0A2D7YSG3-F1
#
_entry.id   AF-A0A2D7YSG3-F1
#
_cell.length_a   1.000
_cell.length_b   1.000
_cell.length_c   1.000
_cell.angle_alpha   90.00
_cell.angle_beta   90.00
_cell.angle_gamma   90.00
#
_symmetry.space_group_name_H-M   'P 1'
#
loop_
_entity.id
_entity.type
_entity.pdbx_description
1 polymer ?
#
loop_
_entity_poly.entity_id
_entity_poly.type
_entity_poly.pdbx_seq_one_letter_code
_entity_poly.pdbx_strand_id
1 'polypeptide(L)' 'TYIKASDIEEVKDVHEGRACVGNILDSYQSVIRLQREIQALANEADDEGTAALMSDYIREQEKTAWMLTSYLG' A
#
# COMPACT_ATOMS: atom_id res chain seq x y z
N THR A 1 2.18 -8.97 18.33
CA THR A 1 1.82 -9.64 17.06
C THR A 1 1.49 -8.58 16.05
N TYR A 2 1.91 -8.75 14.79
CA TYR A 2 1.67 -7.79 13.71
C TYR A 2 0.19 -7.37 13.59
N ILE A 3 -0.74 -8.29 13.86
CA ILE A 3 -2.19 -8.03 13.87
C ILE A 3 -2.60 -6.86 14.79
N LYS A 4 -1.96 -6.69 15.95
CA LYS A 4 -2.33 -5.62 16.90
C LYS A 4 -1.82 -4.23 16.50
N ALA A 5 -0.90 -4.16 15.53
CA ALA A 5 -0.24 -2.95 15.09
C ALA A 5 -0.54 -2.61 13.62
N SER A 6 -1.41 -3.40 12.98
CA SER A 6 -1.79 -3.21 11.58
C SER A 6 -2.90 -2.17 11.47
N ASP A 7 -2.73 -1.21 10.55
CA ASP A 7 -3.81 -0.31 10.13
C ASP A 7 -4.77 -0.97 9.12
N ILE A 8 -4.38 -2.13 8.57
CA ILE A 8 -5.18 -2.89 7.60
C ILE A 8 -5.97 -3.96 8.34
N GLU A 9 -7.29 -3.90 8.21
CA GLU A 9 -8.23 -4.87 8.77
C GLU A 9 -8.28 -6.16 7.95
N GLU A 10 -8.38 -7.30 8.63
CA GLU A 10 -8.53 -8.60 7.97
C GLU A 10 -9.93 -8.75 7.37
N VAL A 11 -9.99 -9.10 6.09
CA VAL A 11 -11.23 -9.43 5.40
C VAL A 11 -11.26 -10.94 5.14
N LYS A 12 -12.31 -11.60 5.63
CA LYS A 12 -12.46 -13.07 5.61
C LYS A 12 -13.64 -13.48 4.75
N ASP A 13 -13.55 -14.69 4.20
CA ASP A 13 -14.65 -15.37 3.48
C ASP A 13 -15.21 -14.58 2.28
N VAL A 14 -14.38 -13.77 1.63
CA VAL A 14 -14.73 -13.10 0.37
C VAL A 14 -14.25 -13.96 -0.81
N HIS A 15 -15.18 -14.33 -1.67
CA HIS A 15 -14.94 -15.18 -2.83
C HIS A 15 -15.29 -14.50 -4.17
N GLU A 16 -15.96 -13.35 -4.12
CA GLU A 16 -16.32 -12.59 -5.31
C GLU A 16 -15.10 -11.80 -5.79
N GLY A 17 -14.70 -11.99 -7.05
CA GLY A 17 -13.44 -11.49 -7.58
C GLY A 17 -13.30 -9.97 -7.53
N ARG A 18 -14.37 -9.21 -7.83
CA ARG A 18 -14.34 -7.75 -7.79
C ARG A 18 -14.24 -7.24 -6.35
N ALA A 19 -14.97 -7.85 -5.41
CA ALA A 19 -14.87 -7.55 -3.98
C ALA A 19 -13.47 -7.83 -3.46
N CYS A 20 -12.84 -8.96 -3.83
CA CYS A 20 -11.45 -9.24 -3.47
C CYS A 20 -10.49 -8.15 -3.97
N VAL A 21 -10.62 -7.74 -5.23
CA VAL A 21 -9.76 -6.69 -5.81
C VAL A 21 -10.00 -5.33 -5.13
N GLY A 22 -11.25 -5.00 -4.80
CA GLY A 22 -11.58 -3.80 -4.03
C GLY A 22 -10.84 -3.74 -2.69
N ASN A 23 -10.88 -4.84 -1.92
CA ASN A 23 -10.17 -4.91 -0.64
C ASN A 23 -8.64 -4.79 -0.79
N ILE A 24 -8.07 -5.30 -1.88
CA ILE A 24 -6.64 -5.14 -2.18
C ILE A 24 -6.31 -3.67 -2.47
N LEU A 25 -7.16 -2.96 -3.22
CA LEU A 25 -6.97 -1.53 -3.51
C LEU A 25 -7.04 -0.68 -2.24
N ASP A 26 -8.00 -0.96 -1.35
CA ASP A 26 -8.11 -0.27 -0.05
C ASP A 26 -6.87 -0.51 0.83
N SER A 27 -6.35 -1.75 0.79
CA SER A 27 -5.11 -2.11 1.48
C SER A 27 -3.90 -1.37 0.89
N TYR A 28 -3.78 -1.30 -0.44
CA TYR A 28 -2.69 -0.54 -1.08
C TYR A 28 -2.75 0.95 -0.74
N GLN A 29 -3.93 1.56 -0.68
CA GLN A 29 -4.08 2.95 -0.28
C GLN A 29 -3.51 3.20 1.12
N SER A 30 -3.78 2.29 2.05
CA SER A 30 -3.25 2.36 3.42
C SER A 30 -1.73 2.20 3.46
N VAL A 31 -1.17 1.23 2.73
CA VAL A 31 0.28 1.00 2.64
C VAL A 31 1.00 2.20 2.01
N ILE A 32 0.51 2.71 0.88
CA ILE A 32 1.14 3.81 0.16
C ILE A 32 1.14 5.09 1.01
N ARG A 33 0.07 5.36 1.77
CA ARG A 33 0.02 6.48 2.72
C ARG A 33 1.15 6.35 3.75
N LEU A 34 1.26 5.21 4.42
CA LEU A 34 2.30 4.96 5.43
C LEU A 34 3.71 5.06 4.83
N GLN A 35 3.92 4.57 3.61
CA GLN A 35 5.21 4.70 2.91
C GLN A 35 5.57 6.16 2.61
N ARG A 36 4.60 6.99 2.23
CA ARG A 36 4.82 8.43 2.02
C ARG A 36 5.19 9.15 3.31
N GLU A 37 4.60 8.76 4.44
CA GLU A 37 4.97 9.26 5.78
C GLU A 37 6.42 8.87 6.12
N ILE A 38 6.79 7.59 5.92
CA ILE A 38 8.17 7.11 6.14
C ILE A 38 9.15 7.83 5.21
N GLN A 39 8.80 8.02 3.94
CA GLN A 39 9.64 8.70 2.97
C GLN A 39 9.90 10.15 3.38
N ALA A 40 8.89 10.87 3.86
CA ALA A 40 9.04 12.24 4.36
C ALA A 40 9.99 12.28 5.57
N LEU A 41 9.81 11.38 6.55
CA LEU A 41 10.68 11.28 7.72
C LEU A 41 12.13 10.92 7.34
N ALA A 42 12.31 10.01 6.38
CA ALA A 42 13.63 9.62 5.89
C ALA A 42 14.35 10.80 5.19
N ASN A 43 13.62 11.57 4.38
CA ASN A 43 14.16 12.78 3.75
C ASN A 43 14.55 13.85 4.79
N GLU A 44 13.76 14.04 5.85
CA GLU A 44 14.09 14.97 6.94
C GLU A 44 15.34 14.54 7.73
N ALA A 45 15.65 13.24 7.73
CA ALA A 45 16.79 12.66 8.44
C ALA A 45 18.03 12.43 7.54
N ASP A 46 18.01 12.88 6.27
CA ASP A 46 19.03 12.59 5.26
C ASP A 46 19.31 11.07 5.08
N ASP A 47 18.32 10.21 5.36
CA ASP A 47 18.38 8.75 5.12
C ASP A 47 17.98 8.43 3.67
N GLU A 48 18.93 8.64 2.77
CA GLU A 48 18.75 8.42 1.33
C GLU A 48 18.34 6.97 0.99
N GLY A 49 18.84 6.00 1.75
CA GLY A 49 18.57 4.58 1.51
C GLY A 49 17.10 4.22 1.76
N THR A 50 16.57 4.66 2.89
CA THR A 50 15.15 4.46 3.22
C THR A 50 14.24 5.27 2.30
N ALA A 51 14.61 6.52 1.98
CA ALA A 51 13.83 7.35 1.06
C ALA A 51 13.73 6.75 -0.35
N ALA A 52 14.83 6.21 -0.88
CA ALA A 52 14.86 5.53 -2.16
C ALA A 52 14.02 4.24 -2.12
N LEU A 53 14.15 3.44 -1.07
CA LEU A 53 13.37 2.21 -0.89
C LEU A 53 11.86 2.50 -0.88
N MET A 54 11.41 3.52 -0.14
CA MET A 54 10.00 3.90 -0.13
C MET A 54 9.53 4.39 -1.50
N SER A 55 10.36 5.17 -2.21
CA SER A 55 10.04 5.64 -3.56
C SER A 55 9.77 4.49 -4.54
N ASP A 56 10.62 3.46 -4.52
CA ASP A 56 10.48 2.29 -5.39
C ASP A 56 9.23 1.48 -5.05
N TYR A 57 8.95 1.26 -3.77
CA TYR A 57 7.73 0.57 -3.35
C TYR A 57 6.47 1.32 -3.79
N ILE A 58 6.40 2.64 -3.54
CA ILE A 58 5.26 3.47 -3.92
C ILE A 58 5.03 3.35 -5.42
N ARG A 59 6.09 3.50 -6.23
CA ARG A 59 5.99 3.45 -7.70
C ARG A 59 5.43 2.13 -8.22
N GLU A 60 5.95 0.99 -7.74
CA GLU A 60 5.49 -0.33 -8.18
C GLU A 60 4.06 -0.65 -7.69
N GLN A 61 3.71 -0.21 -6.48
CA GLN A 61 2.37 -0.40 -5.92
C GLN A 61 1.33 0.48 -6.61
N GLU A 62 1.64 1.75 -6.91
CA GLU A 62 0.76 2.65 -7.68
C GLU A 62 0.50 2.09 -9.08
N LYS A 63 1.53 1.54 -9.74
CA LYS A 63 1.36 0.85 -11.03
C LYS A 63 0.42 -0.36 -10.90
N THR A 64 0.58 -1.15 -9.84
CA THR A 64 -0.29 -2.31 -9.58
C THR A 64 -1.73 -1.90 -9.27
N ALA A 65 -1.91 -0.87 -8.44
CA ALA A 65 -3.20 -0.32 -8.11
C ALA A 65 -3.90 0.24 -9.36
N TRP A 66 -3.17 0.89 -10.27
CA TRP A 66 -3.70 1.34 -11.55
C TRP A 66 -4.21 0.17 -12.42
N MET A 67 -3.44 -0.92 -12.52
CA MET A 67 -3.87 -2.11 -13.26
C MET A 67 -5.13 -2.75 -12.65
N LEU A 68 -5.20 -2.85 -11.31
CA LEU A 68 -6.35 -3.40 -10.60
C LEU A 68 -7.59 -2.49 -10.68
N THR A 69 -7.39 -1.17 -10.65
CA THR A 69 -8.46 -0.20 -10.88
C THR A 69 -9.02 -0.35 -12.29
N SER A 70 -8.14 -0.50 -13.30
CA SER A 70 -8.55 -0.74 -14.69
C SER A 70 -9.33 -2.05 -14.86
N TYR A 71 -9.04 -3.07 -14.04
CA TYR A 71 -9.81 -4.32 -14.01
C TYR A 71 -11.23 -4.13 -13.45
N LEU A 72 -11.41 -3.25 -12.47
CA LEU A 72 -12.72 -2.97 -11.88
C LEU A 72 -13.63 -2.14 -12.81
N GLY A 73 -13.07 -1.38 -13.74
CA GLY A 73 -13.82 -0.61 -14.74
C GLY A 73 -14.10 0.81 -14.30
#